data_AF-A0A6B2SB85-F1
#
_entry.id   AF-A0A6B2SB85-F1
#
_cell.length_a   1.000
_cell.length_b   1.000
_cell.length_c   1.000
_cell.angle_alpha   90.00
_cell.angle_beta   90.00
_cell.angle_gamma   90.00
#
_symmetry.space_group_name_H-M   'P 1'
#
loop_
_entity.id
_entity.type
_entity.pdbx_description
1 polymer ?
#
loop_
_entity_poly.entity_id
_entity_poly.type
_entity_poly.pdbx_seq_one_letter_code
_entity_poly.pdbx_strand_id
1 'polypeptide(L)'
;MRDTDRVFPALGVLGVLGVLRRVLAALRRLLCLAPVPAGQSPAFLRDRLMVLPLLTVVAFGALSTAYGEVHGDSSRIADRTGPALVELTRAEIALDQAQKEADAVLQGPELIGLGQTYPTLITRATQNLNEAAQSPALSASQRQGLQVVSGLVVDYNGYIGTADRNRDDPTLKKAYLSYALSMLCETTGGGSGAGGGGGSGGADVGGTDGAEGAGAPARCADRTVRTVHGYEATTIQDRIGSLERSLRADLDQEAGWGTAPVVLAAVACAAYVLLAVGLFRTLSFLTTRFRLLSLPLAATVLPLLAVPVLVLGTVQVQHGQATVRRIADGELARVSATAPAVQPAPAAGTAAAPGSVDALQQRVDRAMRGAHSAGWASVTGFILPAGLLGAAVTGWALLAYRHDYVRVPRREDFQ
;
A
#
# COMPACT_ATOMS: atom_id res chain seq x y z
N MET A 1 19.16 -11.91 14.17
CA MET A 1 20.09 -10.93 13.56
C MET A 1 19.34 -9.79 12.83
N ARG A 2 18.14 -9.40 13.28
CA ARG A 2 17.42 -8.17 12.89
C ARG A 2 16.64 -7.71 14.12
N ASP A 3 17.28 -6.92 14.98
CA ASP A 3 16.57 -6.20 16.06
C ASP A 3 17.23 -4.85 16.38
N THR A 4 18.13 -4.39 15.49
CA THR A 4 18.82 -3.10 15.60
C THR A 4 18.00 -1.94 15.06
N ASP A 5 16.90 -2.19 14.35
CA ASP A 5 16.12 -1.12 13.69
C ASP A 5 15.11 -0.42 14.60
N ARG A 6 14.85 -0.96 15.81
CA ARG A 6 13.87 -0.36 16.75
C ARG A 6 14.45 0.68 17.70
N VAL A 7 15.77 0.81 17.84
CA VAL A 7 16.39 1.77 18.77
C VAL A 7 16.71 3.12 18.11
N PHE A 8 16.73 3.19 16.78
CA PHE A 8 16.95 4.45 16.04
C PHE A 8 15.80 5.48 16.00
N PRO A 9 14.49 5.15 16.16
CA PRO A 9 13.45 6.15 15.95
C PRO A 9 13.40 7.22 17.06
N ALA A 10 13.73 6.86 18.31
CA ALA A 10 13.67 7.80 19.44
C ALA A 10 14.76 8.89 19.38
N LEU A 11 15.97 8.52 18.93
CA LEU A 11 17.06 9.48 18.71
C LEU A 11 16.78 10.40 17.51
N GLY A 12 16.08 9.89 16.50
CA GLY A 12 15.63 10.69 15.35
C GLY A 12 14.67 11.81 15.75
N VAL A 13 13.63 11.51 16.53
CA VAL A 13 12.58 12.49 16.87
C VAL A 13 13.13 13.68 17.67
N LEU A 14 14.01 13.43 18.64
CA LEU A 14 14.67 14.50 19.43
C LEU A 14 15.61 15.36 18.57
N GLY A 15 16.36 14.74 17.66
CA GLY A 15 17.19 15.47 16.71
C GLY A 15 16.36 16.39 15.80
N VAL A 16 15.23 15.88 15.31
CA VAL A 16 14.37 16.61 14.38
C VAL A 16 13.64 17.78 15.06
N LEU A 17 13.15 17.62 16.29
CA LEU A 17 12.60 18.72 17.09
C LEU A 17 13.64 19.82 17.35
N GLY A 18 14.89 19.44 17.60
CA GLY A 18 16.01 20.37 17.73
C GLY A 18 16.28 21.15 16.45
N VAL A 19 16.29 20.47 15.30
CA VAL A 19 16.42 21.10 13.99
C VAL A 19 15.24 22.03 13.71
N LEU A 20 14.01 21.59 13.96
CA LEU A 20 12.80 22.39 13.76
C LEU A 20 12.81 23.66 14.61
N ARG A 21 13.21 23.59 15.89
CA ARG A 21 13.37 24.80 16.73
C ARG A 21 14.43 25.75 16.19
N ARG A 22 15.57 25.24 15.70
CA ARG A 22 16.61 26.07 15.09
C ARG A 22 16.13 26.72 13.79
N VAL A 23 15.41 25.97 12.96
CA VAL A 23 14.80 26.48 11.72
C VAL A 23 13.75 27.53 12.05
N LEU A 24 12.84 27.29 13.00
CA LEU A 24 11.83 28.27 13.45
C LEU A 24 12.47 29.52 14.06
N ALA A 25 13.54 29.39 14.83
CA ALA A 25 14.27 30.53 15.36
C ALA A 25 14.96 31.34 14.26
N ALA A 26 15.55 30.67 13.27
CA ALA A 26 16.12 31.30 12.08
C ALA A 26 15.03 31.98 11.22
N LEU A 27 13.87 31.33 11.06
CA LEU A 27 12.69 31.81 10.35
C LEU A 27 12.13 33.06 11.02
N ARG A 28 11.98 33.03 12.34
CA ARG A 28 11.60 34.20 13.13
C ARG A 28 12.63 35.32 13.00
N ARG A 29 13.94 35.03 13.01
CA ARG A 29 14.95 36.07 12.76
C ARG A 29 14.83 36.64 11.35
N LEU A 30 14.72 35.80 10.32
CA LEU A 30 14.59 36.22 8.91
C LEU A 30 13.29 36.99 8.61
N LEU A 31 12.18 36.62 9.23
CA LEU A 31 10.88 37.31 9.11
C LEU A 31 10.82 38.58 9.97
N CYS A 32 11.35 38.56 11.19
CA CYS A 32 11.41 39.73 12.07
C CYS A 32 12.55 40.70 11.73
N LEU A 33 13.40 40.37 10.74
CA LEU A 33 14.38 41.32 10.21
C LEU A 33 13.60 42.47 9.55
N ALA A 34 13.46 43.52 10.34
CA ALA A 34 12.94 44.84 10.02
C ALA A 34 13.51 45.35 8.67
N PRO A 35 12.80 46.26 7.97
CA PRO A 35 13.32 46.89 6.76
C PRO A 35 14.77 47.35 7.00
N VAL A 36 15.69 46.82 6.19
CA VAL A 36 17.13 47.02 6.36
C VAL A 36 17.40 48.53 6.30
N PRO A 37 17.90 49.16 7.38
CA PRO A 37 18.27 50.56 7.33
C PRO A 37 19.38 50.75 6.29
N ALA A 38 19.26 51.79 5.47
CA ALA A 38 19.96 51.95 4.19
C ALA A 38 21.51 52.07 4.22
N GLY A 39 22.18 51.68 5.31
CA GLY A 39 23.62 51.89 5.53
C GLY A 39 24.50 50.67 5.88
N GLN A 40 23.96 49.46 6.04
CA GLN A 40 24.75 48.28 6.49
C GLN A 40 24.91 47.17 5.41
N SER A 41 25.40 47.53 4.23
CA SER A 41 25.46 46.65 3.06
C SER A 41 26.40 45.42 3.12
N PRO A 42 27.57 45.42 3.79
CA PRO A 42 28.52 44.29 3.66
C PRO A 42 28.21 43.10 4.59
N ALA A 43 27.72 43.35 5.81
CA ALA A 43 27.40 42.29 6.76
C ALA A 43 26.18 41.47 6.29
N PHE A 44 25.19 42.16 5.71
CA PHE A 44 23.97 41.53 5.18
C PHE A 44 24.25 40.56 4.03
N LEU A 45 25.16 40.90 3.10
CA LEU A 45 25.52 40.01 2.00
C LEU A 45 26.25 38.76 2.51
N ARG A 46 27.12 38.91 3.52
CA ARG A 46 27.93 37.83 4.06
C ARG A 46 27.08 36.75 4.74
N ASP A 47 26.07 37.17 5.49
CA ASP A 47 25.15 36.25 6.18
C ASP A 47 24.30 35.47 5.15
N ARG A 48 23.76 36.15 4.14
CA ARG A 48 23.00 35.50 3.05
C ARG A 48 23.84 34.54 2.19
N LEU A 49 25.14 34.80 2.05
CA LEU A 49 26.06 33.96 1.29
C LEU A 49 26.22 32.56 1.91
N MET A 50 26.05 32.42 3.22
CA MET A 50 26.08 31.13 3.90
C MET A 50 24.69 30.53 4.07
N VAL A 51 23.69 31.35 4.40
CA VAL A 51 22.34 30.87 4.73
C VAL A 51 21.64 30.26 3.51
N LEU A 52 21.66 30.92 2.35
CA LEU A 52 20.94 30.44 1.16
C LEU A 52 21.40 29.06 0.67
N PRO A 53 22.70 28.83 0.39
CA PRO A 53 23.15 27.52 -0.11
C PRO A 53 22.97 26.41 0.92
N LEU A 54 23.21 26.70 2.21
CA LEU A 54 22.96 25.73 3.29
C LEU A 54 21.48 25.30 3.29
N LEU A 55 20.58 26.27 3.13
CA LEU A 55 19.15 26.05 3.14
C LEU A 55 18.68 25.30 1.89
N THR A 56 19.32 25.51 0.74
CA THR A 56 19.14 24.67 -0.46
C THR A 56 19.54 23.23 -0.17
N VAL A 57 20.73 22.97 0.37
CA VAL A 57 21.20 21.60 0.68
C VAL A 57 20.27 20.92 1.67
N VAL A 58 19.82 21.62 2.72
CA VAL A 58 18.90 21.07 3.71
C VAL A 58 17.53 20.76 3.09
N ALA A 59 16.98 21.68 2.27
CA ALA A 59 15.68 21.47 1.63
C ALA A 59 15.71 20.26 0.67
N PHE A 60 16.70 20.20 -0.22
CA PHE A 60 16.82 19.11 -1.18
C PHE A 60 17.23 17.78 -0.54
N GLY A 61 18.08 17.81 0.49
CA GLY A 61 18.44 16.62 1.27
C GLY A 61 17.21 16.04 1.97
N ALA A 62 16.48 16.85 2.72
CA ALA A 62 15.25 16.41 3.41
C ALA A 62 14.19 15.91 2.43
N LEU A 63 14.01 16.60 1.30
CA LEU A 63 13.07 16.19 0.26
C LEU A 63 13.47 14.87 -0.40
N SER A 64 14.77 14.69 -0.70
CA SER A 64 15.29 13.44 -1.27
C SER A 64 15.10 12.26 -0.32
N THR A 65 15.34 12.45 0.98
CA THR A 65 15.12 11.40 1.98
C THR A 65 13.63 11.08 2.13
N ALA A 66 12.78 12.09 2.31
CA ALA A 66 11.33 11.89 2.43
C ALA A 66 10.74 11.20 1.20
N TYR A 67 11.17 11.63 0.01
CA TYR A 67 10.72 11.04 -1.24
C TYR A 67 11.22 9.60 -1.40
N GLY A 68 12.49 9.33 -1.06
CA GLY A 68 13.10 8.01 -1.14
C GLY A 68 12.44 6.99 -0.23
N GLU A 69 12.07 7.38 1.00
CA GLU A 69 11.30 6.54 1.93
C GLU A 69 9.92 6.20 1.34
N VAL A 70 9.13 7.21 0.97
CA VAL A 70 7.77 7.01 0.43
C VAL A 70 7.78 6.13 -0.83
N HIS A 71 8.76 6.33 -1.72
CA HIS A 71 8.83 5.55 -2.96
C HIS A 71 9.40 4.16 -2.76
N GLY A 72 10.40 3.99 -1.89
CA GLY A 72 10.99 2.70 -1.56
C GLY A 72 9.97 1.76 -0.92
N ASP A 73 9.11 2.28 -0.05
CA ASP A 73 8.03 1.49 0.55
C ASP A 73 6.95 1.18 -0.49
N SER A 74 6.60 2.14 -1.36
CA SER A 74 5.58 1.92 -2.40
C SER A 74 5.98 0.83 -3.40
N SER A 75 7.24 0.77 -3.85
CA SER A 75 7.71 -0.27 -4.75
C SER A 75 7.79 -1.62 -4.05
N ARG A 76 8.22 -1.64 -2.79
CA ARG A 76 8.26 -2.86 -1.99
C ARG A 76 6.86 -3.45 -1.78
N ILE A 77 5.87 -2.60 -1.49
CA ILE A 77 4.46 -2.98 -1.36
C ILE A 77 3.90 -3.47 -2.70
N ALA A 78 4.18 -2.74 -3.78
CA ALA A 78 3.73 -3.05 -5.13
C ALA A 78 4.26 -4.41 -5.61
N ASP A 79 5.55 -4.63 -5.46
CA ASP A 79 6.24 -5.78 -6.04
C ASP A 79 6.06 -7.05 -5.22
N ARG A 80 5.69 -6.94 -3.94
CA ARG A 80 5.63 -8.10 -3.03
C ARG A 80 4.22 -8.41 -2.56
N THR A 81 3.51 -7.41 -2.03
CA THR A 81 2.24 -7.66 -1.34
C THR A 81 1.07 -7.72 -2.30
N GLY A 82 1.10 -6.92 -3.38
CA GLY A 82 0.11 -6.98 -4.45
C GLY A 82 -0.04 -8.39 -5.05
N PRO A 83 1.04 -9.00 -5.56
CA PRO A 83 0.98 -10.37 -6.09
C PRO A 83 0.54 -11.40 -5.05
N ALA A 84 1.02 -11.30 -3.81
CA ALA A 84 0.63 -12.24 -2.76
C ALA A 84 -0.88 -12.22 -2.47
N LEU A 85 -1.49 -11.03 -2.35
CA LEU A 85 -2.94 -10.91 -2.16
C LEU A 85 -3.72 -11.47 -3.34
N VAL A 86 -3.27 -11.21 -4.57
CA VAL A 86 -3.91 -11.76 -5.78
C VAL A 86 -3.86 -13.29 -5.79
N GLU A 87 -2.74 -13.90 -5.43
CA GLU A 87 -2.62 -15.36 -5.38
C GLU A 87 -3.45 -16.00 -4.27
N LEU A 88 -3.55 -15.37 -3.10
CA LEU A 88 -4.45 -15.81 -2.03
C LEU A 88 -5.91 -15.80 -2.48
N THR A 89 -6.35 -14.71 -3.09
CA THR A 89 -7.71 -14.59 -3.62
C THR A 89 -7.96 -15.61 -4.75
N ARG A 90 -6.99 -15.85 -5.62
CA ARG A 90 -7.09 -16.89 -6.67
C ARG A 90 -7.24 -18.28 -6.08
N ALA A 91 -6.49 -18.60 -5.03
CA ALA A 91 -6.62 -19.86 -4.31
C ALA A 91 -8.03 -20.00 -3.70
N GLU A 92 -8.53 -18.95 -3.06
CA GLU A 92 -9.87 -18.94 -2.48
C GLU A 92 -10.97 -19.18 -3.53
N ILE A 93 -10.92 -18.47 -4.67
CA ILE A 93 -11.86 -18.66 -5.77
C ILE A 93 -11.77 -20.08 -6.33
N ALA A 94 -10.56 -20.63 -6.49
CA ALA A 94 -10.37 -21.98 -7.01
C ALA A 94 -10.92 -23.05 -6.04
N LEU A 95 -10.78 -22.85 -4.72
CA LEU A 95 -11.35 -23.75 -3.70
C LEU A 95 -12.88 -23.69 -3.67
N ASP A 96 -13.47 -22.50 -3.76
CA ASP A 96 -14.92 -22.32 -3.85
C ASP A 96 -15.49 -22.98 -5.12
N GLN A 97 -14.82 -22.81 -6.27
CA GLN A 97 -15.18 -23.49 -7.51
C GLN A 97 -15.03 -25.01 -7.40
N ALA A 98 -13.96 -25.50 -6.76
CA ALA A 98 -13.75 -26.92 -6.56
C ALA A 98 -14.87 -27.55 -5.72
N GLN A 99 -15.33 -26.87 -4.65
CA GLN A 99 -16.46 -27.33 -3.85
C GLN A 99 -17.75 -27.38 -4.66
N LYS A 100 -18.06 -26.32 -5.44
CA LYS A 100 -19.24 -26.29 -6.31
C LYS A 100 -19.25 -27.42 -7.34
N GLU A 101 -18.09 -27.70 -7.94
CA GLU A 101 -17.92 -28.80 -8.89
C GLU A 101 -18.08 -30.16 -8.20
N ALA A 102 -17.47 -30.36 -7.02
CA ALA A 102 -17.62 -31.58 -6.25
C ALA A 102 -19.09 -31.85 -5.90
N ASP A 103 -19.82 -30.83 -5.44
CA ASP A 103 -21.25 -30.93 -5.13
C ASP A 103 -22.07 -31.28 -6.39
N ALA A 104 -21.81 -30.61 -7.51
CA ALA A 104 -22.51 -30.86 -8.76
C ALA A 104 -22.28 -32.29 -9.29
N VAL A 105 -21.03 -32.75 -9.27
CA VAL A 105 -20.67 -34.10 -9.74
C VAL A 105 -21.24 -35.17 -8.82
N LEU A 106 -21.12 -35.01 -7.49
CA LEU A 106 -21.55 -36.03 -6.52
C LEU A 106 -23.09 -36.10 -6.34
N GLN A 107 -23.82 -35.07 -6.76
CA GLN A 107 -25.28 -35.08 -6.91
C GLN A 107 -25.73 -35.63 -8.28
N GLY A 108 -24.88 -35.61 -9.28
CA GLY A 108 -25.15 -36.14 -10.62
C GLY A 108 -25.16 -37.67 -10.72
N PRO A 109 -25.57 -38.22 -11.88
CA PRO A 109 -25.62 -39.67 -12.11
C PRO A 109 -24.23 -40.33 -11.97
N GLU A 110 -24.24 -41.56 -11.47
CA GLU A 110 -23.08 -42.32 -10.95
C GLU A 110 -21.95 -42.54 -11.96
N LEU A 111 -22.25 -42.54 -13.27
CA LEU A 111 -21.33 -42.99 -14.31
C LEU A 111 -20.13 -42.06 -14.59
N ILE A 112 -20.13 -40.85 -14.04
CA ILE A 112 -19.04 -39.89 -14.22
C ILE A 112 -18.48 -39.62 -12.83
N GLY A 113 -17.34 -40.23 -12.48
CA GLY A 113 -16.58 -39.92 -11.25
C GLY A 113 -16.23 -38.43 -11.14
N LEU A 114 -15.35 -38.05 -10.21
CA LEU A 114 -15.02 -36.65 -9.89
C LEU A 114 -14.63 -35.69 -11.05
N GLY A 115 -14.56 -36.16 -12.30
CA GLY A 115 -14.24 -35.37 -13.47
C GLY A 115 -12.78 -34.91 -13.46
N GLN A 116 -12.34 -34.31 -14.57
CA GLN A 116 -11.00 -33.70 -14.63
C GLN A 116 -11.00 -32.26 -14.10
N THR A 117 -12.17 -31.63 -14.00
CA THR A 117 -12.33 -30.25 -13.55
C THR A 117 -11.92 -30.08 -12.08
N TYR A 118 -12.47 -30.90 -11.18
CA TYR A 118 -12.16 -30.84 -9.76
C TYR A 118 -10.65 -30.96 -9.44
N PRO A 119 -9.92 -32.00 -9.88
CA PRO A 119 -8.49 -32.13 -9.54
C PRO A 119 -7.65 -30.99 -10.14
N THR A 120 -8.06 -30.45 -11.29
CA THR A 120 -7.44 -29.26 -11.89
C THR A 120 -7.61 -28.03 -10.99
N LEU A 121 -8.81 -27.81 -10.44
CA LEU A 121 -9.08 -26.69 -9.53
C LEU A 121 -8.29 -26.80 -8.22
N ILE A 122 -8.19 -28.00 -7.62
CA ILE A 122 -7.39 -28.24 -6.40
C ILE A 122 -5.89 -28.04 -6.65
N THR A 123 -5.40 -28.53 -7.78
CA THR A 123 -3.99 -28.32 -8.17
C THR A 123 -3.71 -26.83 -8.32
N ARG A 124 -4.58 -26.08 -8.99
CA ARG A 124 -4.46 -24.63 -9.15
C ARG A 124 -4.50 -23.90 -7.80
N ALA A 125 -5.44 -24.24 -6.92
CA ALA A 125 -5.51 -23.65 -5.58
C ALA A 125 -4.20 -23.87 -4.80
N THR A 126 -3.66 -25.10 -4.83
CA THR A 126 -2.42 -25.45 -4.14
C THR A 126 -1.20 -24.73 -4.73
N GLN A 127 -1.14 -24.59 -6.06
CA GLN A 127 -0.09 -23.83 -6.75
C GLN A 127 -0.11 -22.36 -6.33
N ASN A 128 -1.28 -21.71 -6.37
CA ASN A 128 -1.43 -20.31 -5.97
C ASN A 128 -1.08 -20.09 -4.49
N LEU A 129 -1.47 -21.01 -3.59
CA LEU A 129 -1.04 -20.98 -2.19
C LEU A 129 0.48 -21.09 -2.07
N ASN A 130 1.12 -22.02 -2.77
CA ASN A 130 2.57 -22.17 -2.74
C ASN A 130 3.31 -20.95 -3.30
N GLU A 131 2.77 -20.31 -4.33
CA GLU A 131 3.30 -19.04 -4.87
C GLU A 131 3.15 -17.91 -3.86
N ALA A 132 1.98 -17.79 -3.21
CA ALA A 132 1.77 -16.84 -2.12
C ALA A 132 2.74 -17.09 -0.94
N ALA A 133 3.01 -18.36 -0.58
CA ALA A 133 3.93 -18.75 0.49
C ALA A 133 5.38 -18.32 0.20
N GLN A 134 5.76 -18.32 -1.08
CA GLN A 134 7.08 -17.91 -1.54
C GLN A 134 7.22 -16.40 -1.64
N SER A 135 6.13 -15.64 -1.56
CA SER A 135 6.20 -14.19 -1.63
C SER A 135 7.01 -13.64 -0.44
N PRO A 136 8.00 -12.77 -0.70
CA PRO A 136 8.78 -12.11 0.34
C PRO A 136 7.96 -11.09 1.15
N ALA A 137 6.68 -10.89 0.83
CA ALA A 137 5.75 -10.07 1.62
C ALA A 137 5.32 -10.76 2.91
N LEU A 138 5.25 -12.10 2.95
CA LEU A 138 4.72 -12.79 4.12
C LEU A 138 5.78 -12.87 5.23
N SER A 139 5.36 -12.48 6.43
CA SER A 139 6.11 -12.71 7.66
C SER A 139 6.29 -14.22 7.94
N ALA A 140 7.21 -14.57 8.83
CA ALA A 140 7.45 -15.98 9.18
C ALA A 140 6.19 -16.65 9.77
N SER A 141 5.41 -15.93 10.59
CA SER A 141 4.16 -16.43 11.15
C SER A 141 3.07 -16.57 10.07
N GLN A 142 2.96 -15.63 9.14
CA GLN A 142 2.03 -15.72 8.01
C GLN A 142 2.36 -16.91 7.10
N ARG A 143 3.64 -17.16 6.81
CA ARG A 143 4.08 -18.35 6.03
C ARG A 143 3.74 -19.65 6.75
N GLN A 144 3.94 -19.71 8.07
CA GLN A 144 3.55 -20.88 8.85
C GLN A 144 2.02 -21.08 8.82
N GLY A 145 1.25 -20.00 8.97
CA GLY A 145 -0.21 -20.05 8.83
C GLY A 145 -0.64 -20.60 7.47
N LEU A 146 0.05 -20.20 6.40
CA LEU A 146 -0.25 -20.70 5.06
C LEU A 146 0.14 -22.17 4.85
N GLN A 147 1.22 -22.65 5.47
CA GLN A 147 1.57 -24.08 5.45
C GLN A 147 0.48 -24.93 6.12
N VAL A 148 -0.12 -24.45 7.21
CA VAL A 148 -1.26 -25.11 7.86
C VAL A 148 -2.46 -25.13 6.92
N VAL A 149 -2.76 -24.01 6.23
CA VAL A 149 -3.83 -23.95 5.23
C VAL A 149 -3.60 -24.97 4.11
N SER A 150 -2.39 -25.08 3.58
CA SER A 150 -2.06 -26.08 2.56
C SER A 150 -2.26 -27.52 3.07
N GLY A 151 -1.95 -27.80 4.33
CA GLY A 151 -2.25 -29.08 4.97
C GLY A 151 -3.75 -29.37 5.04
N LEU A 152 -4.55 -28.38 5.45
CA LEU A 152 -6.01 -28.51 5.52
C LEU A 152 -6.64 -28.74 4.14
N VAL A 153 -6.08 -28.15 3.07
CA VAL A 153 -6.55 -28.40 1.68
C VAL A 153 -6.31 -29.85 1.26
N VAL A 154 -5.22 -30.48 1.72
CA VAL A 154 -4.97 -31.91 1.48
C VAL A 154 -6.00 -32.77 2.19
N ASP A 155 -6.31 -32.47 3.45
CA ASP A 155 -7.33 -33.19 4.22
C ASP A 155 -8.72 -33.04 3.56
N TYR A 156 -9.10 -31.82 3.20
CA TYR A 156 -10.32 -31.52 2.43
C TYR A 156 -10.41 -32.40 1.17
N ASN A 157 -9.34 -32.46 0.37
CA ASN A 157 -9.31 -33.29 -0.82
C ASN A 157 -9.48 -34.79 -0.50
N GLY A 158 -8.92 -35.26 0.62
CA GLY A 158 -9.11 -36.62 1.12
C GLY A 158 -10.56 -36.94 1.46
N TYR A 159 -11.30 -36.00 2.07
CA TYR A 159 -12.72 -36.18 2.36
C TYR A 159 -13.58 -36.24 1.10
N ILE A 160 -13.35 -35.37 0.11
CA ILE A 160 -14.05 -35.43 -1.17
C ILE A 160 -13.77 -36.75 -1.90
N GLY A 161 -12.51 -37.19 -1.97
CA GLY A 161 -12.16 -38.49 -2.56
C GLY A 161 -12.74 -39.69 -1.81
N THR A 162 -13.04 -39.54 -0.52
CA THR A 162 -13.74 -40.58 0.26
C THR A 162 -15.23 -40.55 0.02
N ALA A 163 -15.84 -39.36 -0.15
CA ALA A 163 -17.24 -39.24 -0.57
C ALA A 163 -17.48 -39.88 -1.95
N ASP A 164 -16.57 -39.69 -2.90
CA ASP A 164 -16.65 -40.28 -4.24
C ASP A 164 -16.53 -41.81 -4.24
N ARG A 165 -15.62 -42.37 -3.43
CA ARG A 165 -15.50 -43.82 -3.26
C ARG A 165 -16.71 -44.47 -2.61
N ASN A 166 -17.50 -43.71 -1.85
CA ASN A 166 -18.72 -44.18 -1.17
C ASN A 166 -19.99 -43.66 -1.86
N ARG A 167 -19.99 -43.52 -3.19
CA ARG A 167 -21.11 -42.93 -3.93
C ARG A 167 -22.43 -43.69 -3.76
N ASP A 168 -22.32 -45.00 -3.58
CA ASP A 168 -23.43 -45.95 -3.43
C ASP A 168 -24.09 -45.88 -2.05
N ASP A 169 -23.37 -45.37 -1.04
CA ASP A 169 -23.91 -45.11 0.29
C ASP A 169 -24.24 -43.62 0.45
N PRO A 170 -25.51 -43.21 0.28
CA PRO A 170 -25.89 -41.81 0.34
C PRO A 170 -25.65 -41.19 1.72
N THR A 171 -25.63 -41.99 2.79
CA THR A 171 -25.42 -41.53 4.16
C THR A 171 -23.95 -41.19 4.36
N LEU A 172 -23.04 -42.10 4.01
CA LEU A 172 -21.59 -41.86 4.11
C LEU A 172 -21.14 -40.75 3.16
N LYS A 173 -21.61 -40.76 1.90
CA LYS A 173 -21.35 -39.69 0.93
C LYS A 173 -21.72 -38.32 1.51
N LYS A 174 -22.93 -38.18 2.05
CA LYS A 174 -23.41 -36.92 2.63
C LYS A 174 -22.60 -36.53 3.87
N ALA A 175 -22.23 -37.48 4.73
CA ALA A 175 -21.41 -37.22 5.91
C ALA A 175 -20.02 -36.68 5.53
N TYR A 176 -19.34 -37.31 4.57
CA TYR A 176 -18.03 -36.86 4.10
C TYR A 176 -18.08 -35.52 3.36
N LEU A 177 -19.10 -35.29 2.54
CA LEU A 177 -19.33 -33.97 1.91
C LEU A 177 -19.57 -32.88 2.95
N SER A 178 -20.39 -33.17 3.98
CA SER A 178 -20.64 -32.23 5.06
C SER A 178 -19.37 -31.91 5.86
N TYR A 179 -18.50 -32.90 6.06
CA TYR A 179 -17.23 -32.70 6.76
C TYR A 179 -16.26 -31.86 5.91
N ALA A 180 -16.12 -32.17 4.62
CA ALA A 180 -15.34 -31.37 3.68
C ALA A 180 -15.81 -29.91 3.65
N LEU A 181 -17.12 -29.69 3.56
CA LEU A 181 -17.72 -28.35 3.57
C LEU A 181 -17.42 -27.60 4.89
N SER A 182 -17.49 -28.28 6.04
CA SER A 182 -17.19 -27.69 7.35
C SER A 182 -15.71 -27.31 7.52
N MET A 183 -14.79 -27.98 6.82
CA MET A 183 -13.38 -27.58 6.77
C MET A 183 -13.19 -26.33 5.90
N LEU A 184 -13.97 -26.21 4.82
CA LEU A 184 -13.86 -25.09 3.89
C LEU A 184 -14.45 -23.80 4.49
N CYS A 185 -15.63 -23.90 5.10
CA CYS A 185 -16.44 -22.76 5.55
C CYS A 185 -17.00 -22.95 6.96
N GLU A 186 -17.11 -21.85 7.71
CA GLU A 186 -17.80 -21.86 9.00
C GLU A 186 -19.29 -22.07 8.76
N THR A 187 -19.78 -23.28 9.04
CA THR A 187 -21.21 -23.57 8.95
C THR A 187 -21.91 -22.88 10.11
N THR A 188 -22.42 -21.68 9.87
CA THR A 188 -23.18 -20.90 10.85
C THR A 188 -24.44 -21.68 11.24
N GLY A 189 -24.36 -22.48 12.30
CA GLY A 189 -25.52 -22.94 13.06
C GLY A 189 -26.43 -23.96 12.37
N GLY A 190 -25.93 -25.18 12.15
CA GLY A 190 -26.75 -26.41 12.16
C GLY A 190 -26.60 -27.22 13.45
N GLY A 191 -25.76 -26.75 14.38
CA GLY A 191 -25.58 -27.34 15.70
C GLY A 191 -26.77 -27.04 16.60
N SER A 192 -27.87 -27.76 16.38
CA SER A 192 -28.83 -28.08 17.43
C SER A 192 -28.05 -28.66 18.60
N GLY A 193 -27.84 -27.83 19.63
CA GLY A 193 -27.21 -28.20 20.89
C GLY A 193 -28.02 -29.27 21.61
N ALA A 194 -27.79 -30.54 21.25
CA ALA A 194 -27.97 -31.66 22.14
C ALA A 194 -26.73 -31.73 23.05
N GLY A 195 -26.68 -30.83 24.03
CA GLY A 195 -25.57 -30.69 24.97
C GLY A 195 -26.07 -30.00 26.23
N GLY A 196 -26.60 -30.81 27.15
CA GLY A 196 -27.42 -30.40 28.29
C GLY A 196 -26.79 -29.36 29.23
N GLY A 197 -27.63 -28.41 29.62
CA GLY A 197 -27.46 -27.55 30.79
C GLY A 197 -28.85 -27.07 31.20
N GLY A 198 -29.46 -27.77 32.17
CA GLY A 198 -30.85 -27.58 32.57
C GLY A 198 -31.17 -26.22 33.19
N GLY A 199 -32.40 -25.76 32.98
CA GLY A 199 -32.92 -24.51 33.55
C GLY A 199 -34.39 -24.27 33.18
N SER A 200 -35.28 -25.00 33.85
CA SER A 200 -36.72 -24.78 34.11
C SER A 200 -37.52 -23.72 33.32
N GLY A 201 -38.60 -24.21 32.68
CA GLY A 201 -39.96 -23.75 32.99
C GLY A 201 -40.60 -22.72 32.05
N GLY A 202 -41.46 -23.20 31.16
CA GLY A 202 -42.39 -22.34 30.41
C GLY A 202 -43.12 -23.13 29.33
N ALA A 203 -44.28 -23.67 29.68
CA ALA A 203 -45.17 -24.38 28.76
C ALA A 203 -45.83 -23.41 27.79
N ASP A 204 -45.67 -23.66 26.48
CA ASP A 204 -46.70 -23.34 25.50
C ASP A 204 -46.68 -24.37 24.37
N VAL A 205 -47.85 -24.95 24.13
CA VAL A 205 -48.13 -26.04 23.19
C VAL A 205 -49.03 -25.48 22.11
N GLY A 206 -48.65 -25.61 20.84
CA GLY A 206 -49.59 -25.40 19.73
C GLY A 206 -49.01 -25.47 18.32
N GLY A 207 -49.33 -26.57 17.60
CA GLY A 207 -49.56 -26.60 16.14
C GLY A 207 -48.33 -26.78 15.25
N THR A 208 -47.96 -28.01 14.87
CA THR A 208 -48.38 -28.78 13.67
C THR A 208 -47.82 -28.30 12.33
N ASP A 209 -46.90 -29.14 11.83
CA ASP A 209 -46.91 -29.78 10.50
C ASP A 209 -46.61 -28.96 9.24
N GLY A 210 -45.54 -29.42 8.57
CA GLY A 210 -45.67 -29.80 7.17
C GLY A 210 -45.24 -28.77 6.14
N ALA A 211 -43.97 -28.37 6.17
CA ALA A 211 -43.31 -27.92 4.95
C ALA A 211 -41.89 -28.47 4.93
N GLU A 212 -41.77 -29.58 4.21
CA GLU A 212 -40.56 -30.17 3.64
C GLU A 212 -39.86 -29.12 2.75
N GLY A 213 -39.30 -28.11 3.38
CA GLY A 213 -38.45 -27.13 2.74
C GLY A 213 -37.15 -27.83 2.42
N ALA A 214 -36.99 -28.24 1.16
CA ALA A 214 -35.70 -28.60 0.58
C ALA A 214 -34.71 -27.48 0.94
N GLY A 215 -33.94 -27.72 2.01
CA GLY A 215 -32.99 -26.76 2.55
C GLY A 215 -32.09 -26.35 1.41
N ALA A 216 -32.17 -25.07 1.04
CA ALA A 216 -31.24 -24.49 0.10
C ALA A 216 -29.84 -24.91 0.54
N PRO A 217 -29.02 -25.49 -0.36
CA PRO A 217 -27.70 -25.97 0.02
C PRO A 217 -27.01 -24.82 0.76
N ALA A 218 -26.45 -25.14 1.92
CA ALA A 218 -25.65 -24.23 2.72
C ALA A 218 -24.47 -23.79 1.86
N ARG A 219 -24.71 -22.81 0.99
CA ARG A 219 -23.67 -21.97 0.42
C ARG A 219 -22.95 -21.38 1.63
N CYS A 220 -21.68 -21.07 1.50
CA CYS A 220 -20.98 -20.21 2.45
C CYS A 220 -21.64 -18.82 2.35
N ALA A 221 -22.85 -18.73 2.89
CA ALA A 221 -23.86 -17.76 2.56
C ALA A 221 -23.67 -16.60 3.53
N ASP A 222 -23.38 -15.48 2.89
CA ASP A 222 -23.20 -14.15 3.46
C ASP A 222 -22.06 -14.05 4.48
N ARG A 223 -20.88 -13.75 3.92
CA ARG A 223 -19.67 -13.29 4.61
C ARG A 223 -19.90 -11.92 5.28
N THR A 224 -21.01 -11.70 5.96
CA THR A 224 -21.13 -10.62 6.94
C THR A 224 -20.37 -11.09 8.17
N VAL A 225 -19.06 -10.87 8.14
CA VAL A 225 -18.09 -11.18 9.20
C VAL A 225 -18.55 -10.49 10.48
N ARG A 226 -19.27 -11.22 11.33
CA ARG A 226 -19.47 -10.84 12.72
C ARG A 226 -18.22 -11.33 13.45
N THR A 227 -17.23 -10.47 13.61
CA THR A 227 -16.01 -10.78 14.36
C THR A 227 -16.38 -11.04 15.82
N VAL A 228 -16.60 -12.31 16.17
CA VAL A 228 -16.60 -12.75 17.57
C VAL A 228 -15.14 -12.81 17.99
N HIS A 229 -14.71 -11.86 18.81
CA HIS A 229 -13.35 -11.78 19.31
C HIS A 229 -13.02 -13.02 20.17
N GLY A 230 -11.99 -13.80 19.77
CA GLY A 230 -11.29 -14.72 20.67
C GLY A 230 -11.14 -16.17 20.22
N TYR A 231 -11.78 -16.61 19.14
CA TYR A 231 -11.65 -17.99 18.65
C TYR A 231 -10.69 -18.09 17.45
N GLU A 232 -9.79 -19.07 17.52
CA GLU A 232 -8.84 -19.39 16.47
C GLU A 232 -9.61 -19.80 15.20
N ALA A 233 -9.38 -19.13 14.07
CA ALA A 233 -10.07 -19.42 12.81
C ALA A 233 -9.88 -20.91 12.45
N THR A 234 -10.95 -21.71 12.46
CA THR A 234 -10.83 -23.16 12.27
C THR A 234 -10.90 -23.58 10.81
N THR A 235 -11.50 -22.77 9.95
CA THR A 235 -11.75 -23.14 8.55
C THR A 235 -10.68 -22.62 7.59
N ILE A 236 -10.55 -23.26 6.43
CA ILE A 236 -9.59 -22.91 5.39
C ILE A 236 -9.84 -21.47 4.91
N GLN A 237 -11.10 -21.13 4.58
CA GLN A 237 -11.43 -19.79 4.08
C GLN A 237 -11.24 -18.72 5.16
N ASP A 238 -11.57 -18.99 6.43
CA ASP A 238 -11.36 -18.00 7.49
C ASP A 238 -9.88 -17.75 7.76
N ARG A 239 -9.04 -18.79 7.66
CA ARG A 239 -7.58 -18.66 7.79
C ARG A 239 -6.99 -17.86 6.63
N ILE A 240 -7.39 -18.16 5.38
CA ILE A 240 -6.99 -17.36 4.21
C ILE A 240 -7.45 -15.91 4.39
N GLY A 241 -8.72 -15.68 4.71
CA GLY A 241 -9.27 -14.35 4.94
C GLY A 241 -8.65 -13.61 6.12
N SER A 242 -8.20 -14.31 7.17
CA SER A 242 -7.43 -13.73 8.28
C SER A 242 -6.02 -13.34 7.83
N LEU A 243 -5.36 -14.15 7.01
CA LEU A 243 -4.05 -13.82 6.44
C LEU A 243 -4.15 -12.62 5.50
N GLU A 244 -5.17 -12.56 4.64
CA GLU A 244 -5.41 -11.39 3.81
C GLU A 244 -5.68 -10.14 4.65
N ARG A 245 -6.49 -10.23 5.71
CA ARG A 245 -6.74 -9.12 6.64
C ARG A 245 -5.46 -8.67 7.36
N SER A 246 -4.63 -9.62 7.79
CA SER A 246 -3.33 -9.32 8.39
C SER A 246 -2.41 -8.62 7.39
N LEU A 247 -2.32 -9.09 6.15
CA LEU A 247 -1.55 -8.44 5.10
C LEU A 247 -2.08 -7.03 4.78
N ARG A 248 -3.41 -6.85 4.74
CA ARG A 248 -4.03 -5.53 4.57
C ARG A 248 -3.74 -4.60 5.76
N ALA A 249 -3.78 -5.12 6.98
CA ALA A 249 -3.43 -4.35 8.19
C ALA A 249 -1.94 -3.97 8.23
N ASP A 250 -1.05 -4.88 7.85
CA ASP A 250 0.38 -4.61 7.70
C ASP A 250 0.61 -3.54 6.62
N LEU A 251 -0.11 -3.63 5.50
CA LEU A 251 -0.10 -2.60 4.44
C LEU A 251 -0.63 -1.25 4.91
N ASP A 252 -1.65 -1.22 5.76
CA ASP A 252 -2.15 0.03 6.33
C ASP A 252 -1.19 0.62 7.35
N GLN A 253 -0.49 -0.22 8.09
CA GLN A 253 0.55 0.19 9.01
C GLN A 253 1.78 0.72 8.26
N GLU A 254 2.16 0.10 7.13
CA GLU A 254 3.27 0.54 6.28
C GLU A 254 2.90 1.75 5.40
N ALA A 255 1.66 1.84 4.91
CA ALA A 255 1.18 2.97 4.12
C ALA A 255 0.81 4.18 4.98
N GLY A 256 0.54 3.97 6.27
CA GLY A 256 0.43 5.04 7.25
C GLY A 256 1.73 5.84 7.21
N TRP A 257 1.63 7.14 6.94
CA TRP A 257 2.82 7.98 6.89
C TRP A 257 3.47 7.88 8.27
N GLY A 258 4.59 7.17 8.34
CA GLY A 258 5.38 7.12 9.56
C GLY A 258 5.57 8.56 10.05
N THR A 259 5.66 8.76 11.36
CA THR A 259 5.87 10.12 11.89
C THR A 259 7.13 10.77 11.29
N ALA A 260 8.12 9.96 10.90
CA ALA A 260 9.35 10.42 10.25
C ALA A 260 9.11 11.13 8.90
N PRO A 261 8.51 10.51 7.85
CA PRO A 261 8.29 11.19 6.57
C PRO A 261 7.37 12.40 6.69
N VAL A 262 6.37 12.41 7.58
CA VAL A 262 5.53 13.60 7.81
C VAL A 262 6.37 14.76 8.32
N VAL A 263 7.23 14.50 9.30
CA VAL A 263 8.07 15.54 9.88
C VAL A 263 9.16 15.98 8.89
N LEU A 264 9.77 15.05 8.14
CA LEU A 264 10.73 15.39 7.08
C LEU A 264 10.08 16.23 5.97
N ALA A 265 8.85 15.89 5.56
CA ALA A 265 8.08 16.67 4.61
C ALA A 265 7.77 18.07 5.15
N ALA A 266 7.37 18.19 6.42
CA ALA A 266 7.13 19.48 7.06
C ALA A 266 8.41 20.33 7.13
N VAL A 267 9.56 19.73 7.47
CA VAL A 267 10.87 20.40 7.47
C VAL A 267 11.26 20.83 6.06
N ALA A 268 11.08 19.98 5.06
CA ALA A 268 11.36 20.28 3.67
C ALA A 268 10.47 21.43 3.15
N CYS A 269 9.17 21.42 3.46
CA CYS A 269 8.25 22.52 3.14
C CYS A 269 8.67 23.82 3.81
N ALA A 270 9.01 23.79 5.11
CA ALA A 270 9.45 24.98 5.83
C ALA A 270 10.76 25.55 5.25
N ALA A 271 11.74 24.68 4.97
CA ALA A 271 12.99 25.08 4.32
C ALA A 271 12.71 25.63 2.92
N TYR A 272 11.83 25.02 2.13
CA TYR A 272 11.48 25.52 0.81
C TYR A 272 10.85 26.91 0.85
N VAL A 273 9.90 27.15 1.76
CA VAL A 273 9.26 28.46 1.93
C VAL A 273 10.29 29.52 2.33
N LEU A 274 11.20 29.18 3.25
CA LEU A 274 12.32 30.05 3.63
C LEU A 274 13.24 30.38 2.46
N LEU A 275 13.57 29.38 1.64
CA LEU A 275 14.38 29.54 0.44
C LEU A 275 13.70 30.52 -0.53
N ALA A 276 12.42 30.29 -0.81
CA ALA A 276 11.63 31.09 -1.73
C ALA A 276 11.52 32.55 -1.26
N VAL A 277 11.22 32.79 0.02
CA VAL A 277 11.16 34.13 0.61
C VAL A 277 12.54 34.80 0.59
N GLY A 278 13.60 34.05 0.91
CA GLY A 278 14.98 34.54 0.88
C GLY A 278 15.40 34.99 -0.53
N LEU A 279 15.13 34.16 -1.54
CA LEU A 279 15.37 34.43 -2.95
C LEU A 279 14.54 35.60 -3.48
N PHE A 280 13.25 35.66 -3.14
CA PHE A 280 12.38 36.76 -3.55
C PHE A 280 12.90 38.10 -3.01
N ARG A 281 13.33 38.14 -1.74
CA ARG A 281 13.88 39.36 -1.13
C ARG A 281 15.25 39.72 -1.70
N THR A 282 16.12 38.77 -2.06
CA THR A 282 17.38 39.09 -2.76
C THR A 282 17.12 39.63 -4.16
N LEU A 283 16.22 39.00 -4.92
CA LEU A 283 15.84 39.45 -6.26
C LEU A 283 15.19 40.84 -6.23
N SER A 284 14.25 41.09 -5.32
CA SER A 284 13.61 42.40 -5.15
C SER A 284 14.63 43.49 -4.81
N PHE A 285 15.58 43.21 -3.91
CA PHE A 285 16.65 44.17 -3.58
C PHE A 285 17.55 44.48 -4.78
N LEU A 286 17.97 43.45 -5.53
CA LEU A 286 18.81 43.61 -6.70
C LEU A 286 18.09 44.36 -7.82
N THR A 287 16.83 44.01 -8.10
CA THR A 287 16.03 44.69 -9.13
C THR A 287 15.75 46.15 -8.77
N THR A 288 15.38 46.43 -7.52
CA THR A 288 15.06 47.80 -7.09
C THR A 288 16.30 48.69 -7.07
N ARG A 289 17.46 48.16 -6.62
CA ARG A 289 18.68 48.97 -6.46
C ARG A 289 19.54 49.05 -7.72
N PHE A 290 19.62 47.98 -8.50
CA PHE A 290 20.53 47.90 -9.66
C PHE A 290 19.82 47.92 -11.00
N ARG A 291 18.48 47.75 -11.05
CA ARG A 291 17.71 47.58 -12.30
C ARG A 291 18.28 46.50 -13.24
N LEU A 292 19.09 45.58 -12.71
CA LEU A 292 19.68 44.46 -13.46
C LEU A 292 18.90 43.19 -13.13
N LEU A 293 18.36 42.55 -14.16
CA LEU A 293 17.77 41.22 -14.04
C LEU A 293 18.89 40.19 -14.09
N SER A 294 19.17 39.54 -12.97
CA SER A 294 20.24 38.56 -12.88
C SER A 294 19.80 37.20 -13.40
N LEU A 295 20.07 36.95 -14.68
CA LEU A 295 19.89 35.65 -15.35
C LEU A 295 20.35 34.42 -14.52
N PRO A 296 21.53 34.43 -13.85
CA PRO A 296 21.94 33.28 -13.03
C PRO A 296 21.05 33.05 -11.80
N LEU A 297 20.45 34.11 -11.27
CA LEU A 297 19.59 34.05 -10.09
C LEU A 297 18.17 33.64 -10.49
N ALA A 298 17.71 34.06 -11.67
CA ALA A 298 16.51 33.48 -12.29
C ALA A 298 16.67 31.97 -12.55
N ALA A 299 17.86 31.51 -12.96
CA ALA A 299 18.13 30.08 -13.14
C ALA A 299 18.00 29.28 -11.84
N THR A 300 18.26 29.88 -10.67
CA THR A 300 18.04 29.20 -9.37
C THR A 300 16.57 28.98 -9.03
N VAL A 301 15.63 29.64 -9.71
CA VAL A 301 14.19 29.38 -9.58
C VAL A 301 13.79 28.07 -10.25
N LEU A 302 14.54 27.61 -11.26
CA LEU A 302 14.26 26.36 -11.98
C LEU A 302 14.22 25.13 -11.03
N PRO A 303 15.22 24.89 -10.16
CA PRO A 303 15.14 23.78 -9.19
C PRO A 303 14.02 23.98 -8.14
N LEU A 304 13.57 25.21 -7.85
CA LEU A 304 12.38 25.40 -7.01
C LEU A 304 11.12 24.83 -7.68
N LEU A 305 11.01 24.88 -9.01
CA LEU A 305 9.89 24.27 -9.74
C LEU A 305 9.90 22.73 -9.68
N ALA A 306 11.02 22.09 -9.32
CA ALA A 306 11.06 20.64 -9.13
C ALA A 306 10.19 20.19 -7.94
N VAL A 307 10.04 21.02 -6.91
CA VAL A 307 9.27 20.67 -5.71
C VAL A 307 7.78 20.46 -5.98
N PRO A 308 7.04 21.39 -6.64
CA PRO A 308 5.65 21.13 -6.97
C PRO A 308 5.47 19.93 -7.91
N VAL A 309 6.44 19.66 -8.80
CA VAL A 309 6.43 18.46 -9.64
C VAL A 309 6.54 17.18 -8.79
N LEU A 310 7.42 17.18 -7.78
CA LEU A 310 7.56 16.05 -6.85
C LEU A 310 6.31 15.86 -5.99
N VAL A 311 5.69 16.95 -5.52
CA VAL A 311 4.41 16.90 -4.79
C VAL A 311 3.29 16.36 -5.67
N LEU A 312 3.26 16.73 -6.96
CA LEU A 312 2.28 16.18 -7.89
C LEU A 312 2.49 14.66 -8.09
N GLY A 313 3.76 14.24 -8.18
CA GLY A 313 4.15 12.83 -8.26
C GLY A 313 3.69 12.03 -7.05
N THR A 314 3.90 12.53 -5.82
CA THR A 314 3.45 11.84 -4.60
C THR A 314 1.93 11.74 -4.52
N VAL A 315 1.20 12.79 -4.91
CA VAL A 315 -0.27 12.77 -4.99
C VAL A 315 -0.75 11.75 -6.02
N GLN A 316 -0.08 11.65 -7.18
CA GLN A 316 -0.43 10.68 -8.23
C GLN A 316 -0.23 9.24 -7.75
N VAL A 317 0.88 8.95 -7.06
CA VAL A 317 1.14 7.62 -6.47
C VAL A 317 0.08 7.28 -5.43
N GLN A 318 -0.25 8.23 -4.55
CA GLN A 318 -1.29 8.03 -3.52
C GLN A 318 -2.67 7.77 -4.15
N HIS A 319 -3.00 8.48 -5.22
CA HIS A 319 -4.27 8.27 -5.94
C HIS A 319 -4.30 6.90 -6.63
N GLY A 320 -3.17 6.45 -7.18
CA GLY A 320 -3.02 5.10 -7.74
C GLY A 320 -3.26 4.02 -6.69
N GLN A 321 -2.61 4.14 -5.52
CA GLN A 321 -2.79 3.20 -4.40
C GLN A 321 -4.24 3.18 -3.88
N ALA A 322 -4.85 4.35 -3.68
CA ALA A 322 -6.25 4.44 -3.25
C ALA A 322 -7.23 3.86 -4.28
N THR A 323 -6.88 3.89 -5.57
CA THR A 323 -7.67 3.27 -6.63
C THR A 323 -7.53 1.76 -6.62
N VAL A 324 -6.31 1.24 -6.48
CA VAL A 324 -6.08 -0.22 -6.35
C VAL A 324 -6.78 -0.79 -5.13
N ARG A 325 -6.74 -0.10 -3.98
CA ARG A 325 -7.49 -0.50 -2.77
C ARG A 325 -8.99 -0.59 -3.03
N ARG A 326 -9.59 0.47 -3.59
CA ARG A 326 -11.03 0.48 -3.92
C ARG A 326 -11.42 -0.60 -4.92
N ILE A 327 -10.57 -0.87 -5.91
CA ILE A 327 -10.78 -1.96 -6.88
C ILE A 327 -10.70 -3.30 -6.16
N ALA A 328 -9.67 -3.53 -5.33
CA ALA A 328 -9.52 -4.77 -4.58
C ALA A 328 -10.73 -5.00 -3.66
N ASP A 329 -11.13 -4.02 -2.87
CA ASP A 329 -12.22 -4.15 -1.90
C ASP A 329 -13.60 -4.33 -2.58
N GLY A 330 -13.86 -3.55 -3.64
CA GLY A 330 -15.15 -3.56 -4.33
C GLY A 330 -15.33 -4.69 -5.34
N GLU A 331 -14.28 -5.02 -6.11
CA GLU A 331 -14.38 -6.03 -7.16
C GLU A 331 -14.14 -7.44 -6.63
N LEU A 332 -13.32 -7.69 -5.59
CA LEU A 332 -13.23 -9.05 -5.01
C LEU A 332 -14.59 -9.51 -4.49
N ALA A 333 -15.29 -8.64 -3.74
CA ALA A 333 -16.61 -8.93 -3.21
C ALA A 333 -17.62 -9.23 -4.31
N ARG A 334 -17.51 -8.55 -5.47
CA ARG A 334 -18.38 -8.79 -6.62
C ARG A 334 -17.98 -10.05 -7.40
N VAL A 335 -16.70 -10.27 -7.66
CA VAL A 335 -16.23 -11.43 -8.43
C VAL A 335 -16.52 -12.72 -7.67
N SER A 336 -16.28 -12.75 -6.35
CA SER A 336 -16.68 -13.89 -5.51
C SER A 336 -18.19 -14.15 -5.52
N ALA A 337 -19.03 -13.11 -5.54
CA ALA A 337 -20.48 -13.26 -5.60
C ALA A 337 -21.02 -13.69 -6.98
N THR A 338 -20.34 -13.32 -8.07
CA THR A 338 -20.88 -13.43 -9.44
C THR A 338 -20.13 -14.42 -10.33
N ALA A 339 -19.01 -15.00 -9.88
CA ALA A 339 -18.23 -15.92 -10.69
C ALA A 339 -19.05 -17.18 -11.04
N PRO A 340 -19.34 -17.43 -12.34
CA PRO A 340 -19.96 -18.68 -12.76
C PRO A 340 -18.99 -19.85 -12.51
N ALA A 341 -19.53 -21.01 -12.13
CA ALA A 341 -18.79 -22.16 -11.60
C ALA A 341 -17.74 -22.73 -12.56
N VAL A 342 -17.89 -22.54 -13.87
CA VAL A 342 -16.92 -23.02 -14.87
C VAL A 342 -16.86 -22.00 -15.99
N GLN A 343 -15.81 -21.18 -16.03
CA GLN A 343 -15.46 -20.47 -17.26
C GLN A 343 -14.50 -21.36 -18.05
N PRO A 344 -14.87 -21.80 -19.27
CA PRO A 344 -13.93 -22.49 -20.14
C PRO A 344 -12.73 -21.57 -20.38
N ALA A 345 -11.53 -22.15 -20.40
CA ALA A 345 -10.30 -21.41 -20.63
C ALA A 345 -10.48 -20.52 -21.88
N PRO A 346 -10.20 -19.20 -21.79
CA PRO A 346 -10.37 -18.31 -22.92
C PRO A 346 -9.53 -18.82 -24.09
N ALA A 347 -10.13 -18.93 -25.27
CA ALA A 347 -9.39 -19.25 -26.48
C ALA A 347 -8.30 -18.19 -26.67
N ALA A 348 -7.05 -18.64 -26.87
CA ALA A 348 -5.88 -17.77 -26.96
C ALA A 348 -6.15 -16.59 -27.91
N GLY A 349 -6.06 -15.36 -27.40
CA GLY A 349 -6.29 -14.12 -28.16
C GLY A 349 -7.65 -13.44 -27.95
N THR A 350 -8.60 -14.05 -27.23
CA THR A 350 -9.83 -13.36 -26.83
C THR A 350 -9.60 -12.45 -25.63
N ALA A 351 -10.14 -11.24 -25.69
CA ALA A 351 -10.09 -10.30 -24.57
C ALA A 351 -10.79 -10.92 -23.36
N ALA A 352 -10.15 -10.85 -22.19
CA ALA A 352 -10.70 -11.38 -20.95
C ALA A 352 -12.11 -10.83 -20.69
N ALA A 353 -13.05 -11.71 -20.36
CA ALA A 353 -14.43 -11.32 -20.10
C ALA A 353 -14.47 -10.25 -18.98
N PRO A 354 -15.30 -9.20 -19.12
CA PRO A 354 -15.44 -8.19 -18.07
C PRO A 354 -15.94 -8.88 -16.78
N GLY A 355 -15.07 -8.91 -15.76
CA GLY A 355 -15.32 -9.58 -14.48
C GLY A 355 -14.54 -10.88 -14.26
N SER A 356 -13.71 -11.34 -15.20
CA SER A 356 -12.80 -12.44 -14.92
C SER A 356 -11.64 -12.00 -14.00
N VAL A 357 -11.05 -12.96 -13.29
CA VAL A 357 -9.86 -12.72 -12.45
C VAL A 357 -8.71 -12.13 -13.28
N ASP A 358 -8.55 -12.57 -14.54
CA ASP A 358 -7.54 -12.02 -15.45
C ASP A 358 -7.83 -10.57 -15.83
N ALA A 359 -9.10 -10.21 -16.05
CA ALA A 359 -9.49 -8.83 -16.31
C ALA A 359 -9.27 -7.94 -15.07
N LEU A 360 -9.45 -8.48 -13.85
CA LEU A 360 -9.10 -7.79 -12.61
C LEU A 360 -7.58 -7.58 -12.51
N GLN A 361 -6.78 -8.62 -12.76
CA GLN A 361 -5.32 -8.52 -12.73
C GLN A 361 -4.80 -7.52 -13.76
N GLN A 362 -5.29 -7.57 -15.00
CA GLN A 362 -4.92 -6.59 -16.02
C GLN A 362 -5.31 -5.16 -15.62
N ARG A 363 -6.43 -4.96 -14.89
CA ARG A 363 -6.84 -3.65 -14.37
C ARG A 363 -5.93 -3.19 -13.23
N VAL A 364 -5.56 -4.07 -12.31
CA VAL A 364 -4.59 -3.80 -11.25
C VAL A 364 -3.23 -3.47 -11.85
N ASP A 365 -2.72 -4.28 -12.79
CA ASP A 365 -1.44 -4.04 -13.48
C ASP A 365 -1.44 -2.73 -14.26
N ARG A 366 -2.58 -2.35 -14.86
CA ARG A 366 -2.70 -1.07 -15.58
C ARG A 366 -2.74 0.10 -14.61
N ALA A 367 -3.46 -0.02 -13.49
CA ALA A 367 -3.49 1.00 -12.44
C ALA A 367 -2.10 1.17 -11.80
N MET A 368 -1.41 0.07 -11.53
CA MET A 368 -0.06 0.05 -10.97
C MET A 368 0.98 0.60 -11.95
N ARG A 369 0.90 0.28 -13.24
CA ARG A 369 1.74 0.91 -14.29
C ARG A 369 1.49 2.40 -14.44
N GLY A 370 0.23 2.84 -14.28
CA GLY A 370 -0.13 4.27 -14.28
C GLY A 370 0.39 5.02 -13.06
N ALA A 371 0.45 4.35 -11.90
CA ALA A 371 1.00 4.89 -10.66
C ALA A 371 2.55 4.89 -10.68
N HIS A 372 3.16 3.85 -11.23
CA HIS A 372 4.61 3.67 -11.34
C HIS A 372 5.08 3.94 -12.78
N SER A 373 4.73 5.09 -13.35
CA SER A 373 5.34 5.44 -14.64
C SER A 373 6.85 5.46 -14.45
N ALA A 374 7.59 4.64 -15.20
CA ALA A 374 9.04 4.43 -15.06
C ALA A 374 9.86 5.74 -15.02
N GLY A 375 9.29 6.84 -15.52
CA GLY A 375 9.83 8.18 -15.41
C GLY A 375 10.00 8.71 -13.98
N TRP A 376 9.18 8.33 -12.99
CA TRP A 376 9.31 8.84 -11.62
C TRP A 376 10.45 8.19 -10.85
N ALA A 377 10.73 6.91 -11.12
CA ALA A 377 11.81 6.18 -10.49
C ALA A 377 13.19 6.75 -10.89
N SER A 378 13.32 7.31 -12.09
CA SER A 378 14.57 7.96 -12.51
C SER A 378 14.74 9.35 -11.88
N VAL A 379 13.65 10.07 -11.62
CA VAL A 379 13.68 11.45 -11.06
C VAL A 379 14.36 11.50 -9.69
N THR A 380 14.21 10.48 -8.84
CA THR A 380 14.84 10.42 -7.50
C THR A 380 16.35 10.60 -7.54
N GLY A 381 17.00 9.91 -8.47
CA GLY A 381 18.45 9.96 -8.65
C GLY A 381 18.94 11.37 -8.98
N PHE A 382 18.07 12.24 -9.51
CA PHE A 382 18.41 13.60 -9.91
C PHE A 382 18.12 14.66 -8.84
N ILE A 383 17.29 14.38 -7.82
CA ILE A 383 16.87 15.40 -6.82
C ILE A 383 18.09 15.96 -6.07
N LEU A 384 18.92 15.08 -5.52
CA LEU A 384 20.09 15.47 -4.73
C LEU A 384 21.16 16.19 -5.58
N PRO A 385 21.59 15.67 -6.75
CA PRO A 385 22.55 16.40 -7.58
C PRO A 385 22.00 17.72 -8.12
N ALA A 386 20.70 17.83 -8.42
CA ALA A 386 20.07 19.09 -8.80
C ALA A 386 20.10 20.11 -7.65
N GLY A 387 19.86 19.67 -6.41
CA GLY A 387 19.97 20.50 -5.22
C GLY A 387 21.40 21.01 -4.98
N LEU A 388 22.40 20.14 -5.13
CA LEU A 388 23.82 20.50 -5.01
C LEU A 388 24.26 21.48 -6.09
N LEU A 389 23.85 21.26 -7.34
CA LEU A 389 24.10 22.20 -8.44
C LEU A 389 23.44 23.55 -8.17
N GLY A 390 22.18 23.54 -7.71
CA GLY A 390 21.48 24.76 -7.30
C GLY A 390 22.24 25.52 -6.22
N ALA A 391 22.70 24.84 -5.17
CA ALA A 391 23.50 25.43 -4.10
C ALA A 391 24.81 26.03 -4.62
N ALA A 392 25.53 25.31 -5.49
CA ALA A 392 26.78 25.77 -6.08
C ALA A 392 26.60 27.01 -6.97
N VAL A 393 25.58 27.02 -7.84
CA VAL A 393 25.24 28.17 -8.70
C VAL A 393 24.85 29.39 -7.87
N THR A 394 24.05 29.19 -6.82
CA THR A 394 23.62 30.28 -5.92
C THR A 394 24.83 30.86 -5.18
N GLY A 395 25.72 30.00 -4.66
CA GLY A 395 26.95 30.42 -3.99
C GLY A 395 27.89 31.18 -4.92
N TRP A 396 28.10 30.68 -6.14
CA TRP A 396 28.91 31.37 -7.16
C TRP A 396 28.32 32.74 -7.46
N ALA A 397 27.02 32.83 -7.81
CA ALA A 397 26.39 34.10 -8.16
C ALA A 397 26.60 35.16 -7.07
N LEU A 398 26.46 34.78 -5.80
CA LEU A 398 26.69 35.69 -4.67
C LEU A 398 28.16 36.10 -4.51
N LEU A 399 29.11 35.20 -4.78
CA LEU A 399 30.54 35.52 -4.79
C LEU A 399 30.92 36.48 -5.93
N ALA A 400 30.35 36.28 -7.12
CA ALA A 400 30.56 37.16 -8.27
C ALA A 400 30.07 38.58 -7.96
N TYR A 401 28.86 38.71 -7.41
CA TYR A 401 28.33 40.02 -6.97
C TYR A 401 29.22 40.67 -5.92
N ARG A 402 29.72 39.92 -4.94
CA ARG A 402 30.62 40.46 -3.91
C ARG A 402 31.89 41.05 -4.53
N HIS A 403 32.45 40.40 -5.53
CA HIS A 403 33.69 40.83 -6.16
C HIS A 403 33.51 42.14 -6.95
N ASP A 404 32.40 42.29 -7.67
CA ASP A 404 32.10 43.52 -8.42
C ASP A 404 31.84 44.72 -7.50
N TYR A 405 31.25 44.50 -6.33
CA TYR A 405 31.01 45.54 -5.33
C TYR A 405 32.29 46.14 -4.74
N VAL A 406 33.37 45.35 -4.63
CA VAL A 406 34.65 45.84 -4.10
C VAL A 406 35.37 46.74 -5.10
N ARG A 407 35.03 46.63 -6.39
CA ARG A 407 35.71 47.37 -7.47
C ARG A 407 35.10 48.72 -7.79
N VAL A 408 34.03 49.16 -7.12
CA VAL A 408 33.51 50.52 -7.32
C VAL A 408 34.43 51.51 -6.60
N PRO A 409 35.28 52.26 -7.32
CA PRO A 409 36.20 53.19 -6.68
C PRO A 409 35.39 54.25 -5.94
N ARG A 410 35.79 54.51 -4.70
CA ARG A 410 35.23 55.58 -3.87
C ARG A 410 35.48 56.88 -4.62
N ARG A 411 34.41 57.57 -5.04
CA ARG A 411 34.45 58.77 -5.89
C ARG A 411 34.95 60.01 -5.13
N GLU A 412 35.85 59.83 -4.17
CA GLU A 412 36.31 60.88 -3.24
C GLU A 412 37.54 61.65 -3.78
N ASP A 413 38.19 61.20 -4.86
CA ASP A 413 39.41 61.83 -5.38
C ASP A 413 39.21 62.70 -6.65
N PHE A 414 37.98 63.12 -6.95
CA PHE A 414 37.72 64.17 -7.96
C PHE A 414 37.39 65.49 -7.25
N GLN A 415 38.40 66.15 -6.69
CA GLN A 415 38.38 67.58 -6.41
C GLN A 415 39.67 68.23 -6.88
#